data_AF-A0A914XMF8-F1
#
_entry.id   AF-A0A914XMF8-F1
#
_cell.length_a   1.000
_cell.length_b   1.000
_cell.length_c   1.000
_cell.angle_alpha   90.00
_cell.angle_beta   90.00
_cell.angle_gamma   90.00
#
_symmetry.space_group_name_H-M   'P 1'
#
loop_
_entity.id
_entity.type
_entity.pdbx_description
1 polymer ?
#
loop_
_entity_poly.entity_id
_entity_poly.type
_entity_poly.pdbx_seq_one_letter_code
_entity_poly.pdbx_strand_id
1 'polypeptide(L)'
;MFVPVVVLLATLGGSLAQVMTNQSCVGQPCILGTSFVDIALVIDTSTSISRAYFQAIQEFINLWASDYAIGAATNQVQFGFVTYGLWAASYGTFSTASASIATLNSVVEDLAYQNHPDRNLFDALTKVQNNLITGDSNSGWRENSKHLMVVFSGDSFTGPDYKTVAANLRTKFDKVVAVGLTQNAVTKQYLDLVELVGGDASNVFLIGGASGLKYIIPWLEFQACGVSSSGGSTPAGGATTTQSPGTTTAQQYYTCNDYYNMGQRTSGVYPINIGGTVTNVPCDMDSMGGWTVIQSRVDGSINFDVSYDVYRSPLGVAKYPFSDFWLGNENIHTLTNTYSLQLRVRTTDCDGTIQTARYTNFTIDGHDNLYTLHTNAMTDDSTATDAFNIVRFGATDQGRPFSTRATYNPAAVNGPSIGQKPADCKSLLYGGWWFGSCVPNLNGKWYAVNKPLCVDSIFPDGIRWSQGGNFSLPKTVMEVLPNSVTLY
;
A
#
# COMPACT_ATOMS: atom_id res chain seq x y z
N MET A 1 -27.39 11.23 50.99
CA MET A 1 -26.30 11.56 51.92
C MET A 1 -25.17 10.57 51.63
N PHE A 2 -24.19 10.96 50.81
CA PHE A 2 -22.98 10.16 50.58
C PHE A 2 -21.77 11.09 50.65
N VAL A 3 -20.85 10.70 51.51
CA VAL A 3 -19.59 11.38 51.86
C VAL A 3 -18.55 11.11 50.75
N PRO A 4 -17.66 12.07 50.43
CA PRO A 4 -16.76 12.00 49.28
C PRO A 4 -15.41 11.36 49.63
N VAL A 5 -14.71 10.84 48.63
CA VAL A 5 -13.25 10.69 48.68
C VAL A 5 -12.65 11.41 47.48
N VAL A 6 -11.90 12.45 47.81
CA VAL A 6 -11.02 13.25 46.94
C VAL A 6 -9.80 12.42 46.59
N VAL A 7 -9.40 12.38 45.31
CA VAL A 7 -7.99 12.13 44.95
C VAL A 7 -7.54 13.16 43.93
N LEU A 8 -6.43 13.79 44.32
CA LEU A 8 -5.73 14.93 43.75
C LEU A 8 -5.09 14.62 42.39
N LEU A 9 -5.09 15.62 41.52
CA LEU A 9 -4.13 15.81 40.44
C LEU A 9 -2.72 15.99 41.03
N ALA A 10 -1.74 15.26 40.48
CA ALA A 10 -0.33 15.64 40.51
C ALA A 10 0.33 15.25 39.19
N THR A 11 0.92 16.25 38.55
CA THR A 11 1.69 16.21 37.30
C THR A 11 3.14 15.76 37.52
N LEU A 12 3.63 14.83 36.70
CA LEU A 12 5.01 14.66 36.23
C LEU A 12 4.87 13.91 34.89
N GLY A 13 5.20 14.46 33.72
CA GLY A 13 6.55 14.85 33.32
C GLY A 13 7.29 13.62 32.79
N GLY A 14 7.04 13.21 31.54
CA GLY A 14 7.73 12.09 30.91
C GLY A 14 7.17 11.74 29.53
N SER A 15 7.93 12.05 28.49
CA SER A 15 7.68 11.66 27.10
C SER A 15 7.61 10.14 26.94
N LEU A 16 6.53 9.63 26.36
CA LEU A 16 6.53 8.35 25.65
C LEU A 16 6.64 8.62 24.14
N ALA A 17 7.75 9.28 23.78
CA ALA A 17 8.34 9.12 22.47
C ALA A 17 9.32 7.94 22.60
N GLN A 18 8.89 6.74 22.19
CA GLN A 18 9.81 5.63 22.01
C GLN A 18 9.46 4.86 20.74
N VAL A 19 10.11 5.29 19.66
CA VAL A 19 10.76 4.47 18.64
C VAL A 19 9.89 3.39 18.00
N MET A 20 9.16 3.77 16.95
CA MET A 20 8.88 2.85 15.84
C MET A 20 10.00 3.04 14.82
N THR A 21 11.00 2.16 14.84
CA THR A 21 12.06 2.14 13.83
C THR A 21 11.49 1.73 12.48
N ASN A 22 11.70 2.62 11.49
CA ASN A 22 11.57 2.37 10.06
C ASN A 22 12.19 1.03 9.66
N GLN A 23 11.38 0.12 9.13
CA GLN A 23 11.88 -1.06 8.44
C GLN A 23 11.86 -0.77 6.93
N SER A 24 13.04 -0.56 6.39
CA SER A 24 13.34 -0.30 4.98
C SER A 24 13.08 -1.55 4.12
N CYS A 25 12.19 -1.46 3.13
CA CYS A 25 12.12 -2.42 2.03
C CYS A 25 13.10 -1.99 0.93
N VAL A 26 14.38 -2.36 1.08
CA VAL A 26 15.32 -2.43 -0.05
C VAL A 26 15.21 -3.86 -0.57
N GLY A 27 14.66 -4.06 -1.76
CA GLY A 27 14.58 -5.37 -2.39
C GLY A 27 15.08 -5.33 -3.83
N GLN A 28 16.27 -5.89 -4.05
CA GLN A 28 16.73 -6.29 -5.39
C GLN A 28 15.72 -7.27 -6.03
N PRO A 29 15.58 -7.28 -7.37
CA PRO A 29 14.90 -8.38 -8.05
C PRO A 29 15.62 -9.69 -7.73
N CYS A 30 14.85 -10.73 -7.40
CA CYS A 30 15.34 -12.04 -6.98
C CYS A 30 16.31 -12.60 -8.05
N ILE A 31 17.62 -12.66 -7.73
CA ILE A 31 18.59 -13.33 -8.60
C ILE A 31 18.43 -14.83 -8.33
N LEU A 32 17.85 -15.56 -9.29
CA LEU A 32 17.75 -17.01 -9.24
C LEU A 32 19.13 -17.64 -9.08
N GLY A 33 19.36 -18.25 -7.92
CA GLY A 33 20.54 -19.08 -7.68
C GLY A 33 20.90 -19.17 -6.21
N THR A 34 20.19 -20.00 -5.46
CA THR A 34 20.70 -21.01 -4.49
C THR A 34 19.76 -21.31 -3.30
N SER A 35 18.62 -20.61 -3.14
CA SER A 35 17.67 -20.90 -2.04
C SER A 35 16.22 -20.62 -2.48
N PHE A 36 15.33 -21.59 -2.26
CA PHE A 36 13.90 -21.50 -2.61
C PHE A 36 13.04 -21.58 -1.34
N VAL A 37 11.72 -21.47 -1.50
CA VAL A 37 10.78 -21.29 -0.39
C VAL A 37 9.80 -22.47 -0.26
N ASP A 38 9.48 -22.83 0.97
CA ASP A 38 8.38 -23.70 1.39
C ASP A 38 7.26 -22.83 1.97
N ILE A 39 6.10 -22.84 1.32
CA ILE A 39 4.96 -21.95 1.61
C ILE A 39 3.80 -22.75 2.19
N ALA A 40 3.52 -22.60 3.47
CA ALA A 40 2.33 -23.16 4.11
C ALA A 40 1.15 -22.18 4.01
N LEU A 41 0.06 -22.60 3.37
CA LEU A 41 -1.18 -21.83 3.30
C LEU A 41 -2.23 -22.41 4.24
N VAL A 42 -2.71 -21.58 5.15
CA VAL A 42 -3.79 -21.89 6.09
C VAL A 42 -5.02 -21.09 5.68
N ILE A 43 -6.05 -21.77 5.18
CA ILE A 43 -7.14 -21.12 4.43
C ILE A 43 -8.47 -21.27 5.18
N ASP A 44 -9.09 -20.15 5.50
CA ASP A 44 -10.47 -20.13 5.99
C ASP A 44 -11.43 -20.70 4.95
N THR A 45 -12.33 -21.58 5.37
CA THR A 45 -13.39 -22.17 4.52
C THR A 45 -14.77 -22.07 5.16
N SER A 46 -14.87 -21.26 6.22
CA SER A 46 -16.08 -20.99 6.97
C SER A 46 -17.02 -20.04 6.21
N THR A 47 -18.19 -19.78 6.78
CA THR A 47 -19.13 -18.77 6.29
C THR A 47 -18.62 -17.33 6.42
N SER A 48 -17.47 -17.10 7.09
CA SER A 48 -16.90 -15.76 7.22
C SER A 48 -16.26 -15.22 5.94
N ILE A 49 -15.94 -16.10 4.99
CA ILE A 49 -15.57 -15.72 3.63
C ILE A 49 -16.63 -16.23 2.67
N SER A 50 -16.94 -15.47 1.63
CA SER A 50 -17.92 -15.94 0.63
C SER A 50 -17.30 -17.03 -0.26
N ARG A 51 -18.13 -17.85 -0.91
CA ARG A 51 -17.66 -18.81 -1.93
C ARG A 51 -16.87 -18.12 -3.06
N ALA A 52 -17.22 -16.91 -3.44
CA ALA A 52 -16.48 -16.13 -4.43
C ALA A 52 -15.09 -15.72 -3.92
N TYR A 53 -14.97 -15.33 -2.64
CA TYR A 53 -13.67 -15.07 -2.03
C TYR A 53 -12.81 -16.34 -1.96
N PHE A 54 -13.41 -17.47 -1.59
CA PHE A 54 -12.70 -18.75 -1.56
C PHE A 54 -12.17 -19.14 -2.95
N GLN A 55 -12.98 -18.96 -4.00
CA GLN A 55 -12.54 -19.17 -5.39
C GLN A 55 -11.40 -18.22 -5.78
N ALA A 56 -11.48 -16.95 -5.35
CA ALA A 56 -10.39 -16.00 -5.59
C ALA A 56 -9.08 -16.38 -4.87
N ILE A 57 -9.14 -17.06 -3.72
CA ILE A 57 -7.95 -17.63 -3.07
C ILE A 57 -7.37 -18.76 -3.95
N GLN A 58 -8.20 -19.64 -4.50
CA GLN A 58 -7.75 -20.70 -5.42
C GLN A 58 -7.06 -20.09 -6.66
N GLU A 59 -7.67 -19.07 -7.27
CA GLU A 59 -7.09 -18.34 -8.41
C GLU A 59 -5.78 -17.64 -8.04
N PHE A 60 -5.73 -17.00 -6.86
CA PHE A 60 -4.53 -16.35 -6.33
C PHE A 60 -3.38 -17.33 -6.16
N ILE A 61 -3.64 -18.54 -5.63
CA ILE A 61 -2.61 -19.57 -5.45
C ILE A 61 -2.06 -20.01 -6.80
N ASN A 62 -2.94 -20.31 -7.75
CA ASN A 62 -2.53 -20.74 -9.09
C ASN A 62 -1.73 -19.65 -9.81
N LEU A 63 -2.16 -18.38 -9.67
CA LEU A 63 -1.42 -17.23 -10.19
C LEU A 63 -0.04 -17.14 -9.58
N TRP A 64 0.08 -17.20 -8.25
CA TRP A 64 1.35 -17.11 -7.55
C TRP A 64 2.28 -18.27 -7.88
N ALA A 65 1.78 -19.50 -7.94
CA ALA A 65 2.57 -20.68 -8.29
C ALA A 65 3.06 -20.66 -9.74
N SER A 66 2.34 -19.98 -10.66
CA SER A 66 2.67 -19.96 -12.09
C SER A 66 3.99 -19.26 -12.43
N ASP A 67 4.48 -18.41 -11.54
CA ASP A 67 5.75 -17.69 -11.71
C ASP A 67 6.98 -18.55 -11.34
N TYR A 68 6.78 -19.78 -10.83
CA TYR A 68 7.85 -20.60 -10.26
C TYR A 68 7.90 -22.03 -10.80
N ALA A 69 9.11 -22.59 -10.77
CA ALA A 69 9.28 -24.03 -10.91
C ALA A 69 8.84 -24.72 -9.60
N ILE A 70 7.75 -25.49 -9.66
CA ILE A 70 7.19 -26.22 -8.52
C ILE A 70 7.83 -27.61 -8.41
N GLY A 71 8.33 -27.96 -7.23
CA GLY A 71 8.97 -29.25 -6.97
C GLY A 71 9.88 -29.28 -5.75
N ALA A 72 10.45 -30.45 -5.47
CA ALA A 72 11.26 -30.70 -4.27
C ALA A 72 12.75 -30.33 -4.41
N ALA A 73 13.22 -29.95 -5.59
CA ALA A 73 14.63 -29.60 -5.77
C ALA A 73 14.98 -28.35 -4.95
N THR A 74 16.24 -28.22 -4.52
CA THR A 74 16.79 -27.00 -3.87
C THR A 74 16.73 -25.74 -4.75
N ASN A 75 16.27 -25.97 -5.97
CA ASN A 75 15.82 -25.20 -7.11
C ASN A 75 14.39 -24.66 -7.30
N GLN A 76 13.49 -25.04 -6.41
CA GLN A 76 12.06 -25.06 -6.71
C GLN A 76 11.22 -24.66 -5.51
N VAL A 77 10.01 -24.15 -5.76
CA VAL A 77 9.07 -23.74 -4.72
C VAL A 77 8.15 -24.90 -4.34
N GLN A 78 7.83 -25.01 -3.05
CA GLN A 78 6.82 -25.95 -2.56
C GLN A 78 5.71 -25.21 -1.80
N PHE A 79 4.49 -25.68 -1.96
CA PHE A 79 3.30 -25.28 -1.25
C PHE A 79 2.74 -26.45 -0.44
N GLY A 80 2.25 -26.15 0.76
CA GLY A 80 1.50 -27.06 1.61
C GLY A 80 0.19 -26.39 2.04
N PHE A 81 -0.90 -27.15 2.08
CA PHE A 81 -2.24 -26.59 2.27
C PHE A 81 -2.95 -27.19 3.47
N VAL A 82 -3.46 -26.31 4.33
CA VAL A 82 -4.38 -26.64 5.41
C VAL A 82 -5.60 -25.73 5.31
N THR A 83 -6.81 -26.29 5.36
CA THR A 83 -8.03 -25.49 5.48
C THR A 83 -8.61 -25.58 6.87
N TYR A 84 -9.42 -24.61 7.26
CA TYR A 84 -10.14 -24.63 8.54
C TYR A 84 -11.55 -24.07 8.42
N GLY A 85 -12.45 -24.57 9.26
CA GLY A 85 -13.89 -24.32 9.23
C GLY A 85 -14.55 -25.08 10.38
N LEU A 86 -15.47 -25.98 10.04
CA LEU A 86 -16.01 -26.99 10.97
C LEU A 86 -14.91 -27.93 11.48
N TRP A 87 -14.01 -28.34 10.59
CA TRP A 87 -12.80 -29.09 10.95
C TRP A 87 -11.61 -28.57 10.16
N ALA A 88 -10.39 -28.85 10.64
CA ALA A 88 -9.20 -28.60 9.87
C ALA A 88 -8.88 -29.79 8.94
N ALA A 89 -8.48 -29.53 7.70
CA ALA A 89 -8.12 -30.56 6.72
C ALA A 89 -6.76 -30.25 6.09
N SER A 90 -5.95 -31.28 5.83
CA SER A 90 -4.66 -31.17 5.14
C SER A 90 -4.80 -31.77 3.74
N TYR A 91 -4.26 -31.08 2.74
CA TYR A 91 -4.36 -31.50 1.33
C TYR A 91 -2.98 -31.88 0.79
N GLY A 92 -2.40 -32.91 1.41
CA GLY A 92 -1.02 -33.33 1.17
C GLY A 92 0.01 -32.58 2.02
N THR A 93 1.25 -32.94 1.80
CA THR A 93 2.48 -32.38 2.39
C THR A 93 3.21 -31.55 1.34
N PHE A 94 4.31 -30.87 1.67
CA PHE A 94 5.08 -30.11 0.67
C PHE A 94 5.54 -30.99 -0.49
N SER A 95 5.95 -32.23 -0.22
CA SER A 95 6.42 -33.16 -1.25
C SER A 95 5.29 -33.69 -2.14
N THR A 96 4.10 -33.94 -1.58
CA THR A 96 2.98 -34.53 -2.32
C THR A 96 2.12 -33.48 -3.01
N ALA A 97 1.83 -32.35 -2.36
CA ALA A 97 1.04 -31.27 -2.95
C ALA A 97 1.80 -30.50 -4.05
N SER A 98 3.14 -30.48 -3.97
CA SER A 98 4.00 -29.77 -4.92
C SER A 98 4.89 -30.70 -5.74
N ALA A 99 4.44 -31.93 -6.02
CA ALA A 99 5.17 -32.85 -6.88
C ALA A 99 5.37 -32.30 -8.31
N SER A 100 4.41 -31.50 -8.78
CA SER A 100 4.48 -30.73 -10.03
C SER A 100 3.47 -29.58 -9.99
N ILE A 101 3.58 -28.62 -10.91
CA ILE A 101 2.56 -27.56 -11.05
C ILE A 101 1.16 -28.14 -11.35
N ALA A 102 1.07 -29.24 -12.11
CA ALA A 102 -0.21 -29.89 -12.40
C ALA A 102 -0.83 -30.54 -11.15
N THR A 103 0.00 -31.16 -10.31
CA THR A 103 -0.43 -31.72 -9.02
C THR A 103 -0.89 -30.61 -8.07
N LEU A 104 -0.14 -29.51 -7.99
CA LEU A 104 -0.51 -28.35 -7.18
C LEU A 104 -1.85 -27.78 -7.61
N ASN A 105 -2.06 -27.54 -8.91
CA ASN A 105 -3.33 -27.03 -9.43
C ASN A 105 -4.51 -27.96 -9.09
N SER A 106 -4.32 -29.29 -9.23
CA SER A 106 -5.32 -30.29 -8.83
C SER A 106 -5.64 -30.24 -7.33
N VAL A 107 -4.62 -30.11 -6.47
CA VAL A 107 -4.80 -29.97 -5.02
C VAL A 107 -5.56 -28.69 -4.69
N VAL A 108 -5.25 -27.59 -5.38
CA VAL A 108 -5.93 -26.29 -5.21
C VAL A 108 -7.40 -26.39 -5.62
N GLU A 109 -7.72 -27.09 -6.70
CA GLU A 109 -9.10 -27.38 -7.13
C GLU A 109 -9.87 -28.23 -6.11
N ASP A 110 -9.20 -29.18 -5.45
CA ASP A 110 -9.79 -30.09 -4.46
C ASP A 110 -10.01 -29.45 -3.07
N LEU A 111 -9.49 -28.24 -2.81
CA LEU A 111 -9.71 -27.54 -1.55
C LEU A 111 -11.21 -27.37 -1.28
N ALA A 112 -11.69 -27.86 -0.14
CA ALA A 112 -13.11 -27.92 0.15
C ALA A 112 -13.60 -26.67 0.90
N TYR A 113 -14.52 -25.94 0.30
CA TYR A 113 -15.26 -24.86 0.98
C TYR A 113 -16.35 -25.45 1.89
N GLN A 114 -16.12 -25.42 3.21
CA GLN A 114 -16.98 -26.07 4.21
C GLN A 114 -18.29 -25.32 4.48
N ASN A 115 -18.33 -24.00 4.27
CA ASN A 115 -19.52 -23.17 4.47
C ASN A 115 -20.17 -23.36 5.86
N HIS A 116 -19.35 -23.44 6.90
CA HIS A 116 -19.78 -23.65 8.29
C HIS A 116 -19.41 -22.43 9.17
N PRO A 117 -20.17 -22.07 10.22
CA PRO A 117 -19.86 -20.92 11.08
C PRO A 117 -18.59 -21.05 11.93
N ASP A 118 -18.11 -22.27 12.17
CA ASP A 118 -16.89 -22.48 12.97
C ASP A 118 -15.63 -22.08 12.19
N ARG A 119 -14.63 -21.60 12.93
CA ARG A 119 -13.34 -21.06 12.48
C ARG A 119 -12.21 -21.52 13.40
N ASN A 120 -12.09 -22.85 13.57
CA ASN A 120 -11.12 -23.44 14.48
C ASN A 120 -9.68 -23.34 13.95
N LEU A 121 -9.05 -22.19 14.21
CA LEU A 121 -7.66 -21.94 13.81
C LEU A 121 -6.68 -22.83 14.60
N PHE A 122 -6.97 -23.15 15.87
CA PHE A 122 -6.10 -23.99 16.69
C PHE A 122 -5.84 -25.36 16.05
N ASP A 123 -6.88 -26.04 15.56
CA ASP A 123 -6.73 -27.34 14.88
C ASP A 123 -5.94 -27.20 13.57
N ALA A 124 -6.11 -26.09 12.86
CA ALA A 124 -5.42 -25.80 11.61
C ALA A 124 -3.91 -25.64 11.83
N LEU A 125 -3.53 -24.79 12.79
CA LEU A 125 -2.13 -24.57 13.15
C LEU A 125 -1.49 -25.85 13.71
N THR A 126 -2.25 -26.63 14.47
CA THR A 126 -1.79 -27.93 14.97
C THR A 126 -1.51 -28.90 13.81
N LYS A 127 -2.32 -28.89 12.75
CA LYS A 127 -2.06 -29.68 11.53
C LYS A 127 -0.87 -29.18 10.74
N VAL A 128 -0.63 -27.86 10.66
CA VAL A 128 0.63 -27.35 10.09
C VAL A 128 1.82 -27.93 10.86
N GLN A 129 1.79 -27.84 12.18
CA GLN A 129 2.86 -28.35 13.05
C GLN A 129 3.10 -29.85 12.87
N ASN A 130 2.03 -30.64 12.77
CA ASN A 130 2.10 -32.10 12.82
C ASN A 130 2.13 -32.79 11.45
N ASN A 131 1.85 -32.09 10.35
CA ASN A 131 1.79 -32.69 9.01
C ASN A 131 2.74 -32.02 8.01
N LEU A 132 2.92 -30.69 8.08
CA LEU A 132 3.73 -29.96 7.10
C LEU A 132 5.18 -29.79 7.54
N ILE A 133 5.46 -29.72 8.84
CA ILE A 133 6.80 -29.34 9.36
C ILE A 133 7.43 -30.41 10.27
N THR A 134 7.05 -31.68 10.11
CA THR A 134 7.50 -32.78 10.99
C THR A 134 8.99 -33.09 10.90
N GLY A 135 9.70 -32.54 9.91
CA GLY A 135 11.14 -32.75 9.69
C GLY A 135 11.47 -34.17 9.18
N ASP A 136 10.47 -35.00 8.92
CA ASP A 136 10.64 -36.29 8.27
C ASP A 136 10.54 -36.16 6.73
N SER A 137 11.00 -37.20 6.03
CA SER A 137 10.97 -37.25 4.56
C SER A 137 9.57 -37.21 3.95
N ASN A 138 8.51 -37.47 4.72
CA ASN A 138 7.14 -37.47 4.22
C ASN A 138 6.57 -36.05 4.17
N SER A 139 7.00 -35.16 5.07
CA SER A 139 6.58 -33.75 5.08
C SER A 139 7.05 -32.98 3.85
N GLY A 140 8.25 -33.29 3.34
CA GLY A 140 8.91 -32.50 2.30
C GLY A 140 9.42 -31.14 2.78
N TRP A 141 9.45 -30.88 4.10
CA TRP A 141 10.04 -29.68 4.69
C TRP A 141 11.56 -29.64 4.46
N ARG A 142 12.07 -28.54 3.90
CA ARG A 142 13.48 -28.42 3.51
C ARG A 142 14.22 -27.48 4.47
N GLU A 143 15.05 -28.03 5.34
CA GLU A 143 15.80 -27.26 6.34
C GLU A 143 16.62 -26.08 5.78
N ASN A 144 17.11 -26.18 4.53
CA ASN A 144 17.92 -25.15 3.88
C ASN A 144 17.11 -24.18 2.98
N SER A 145 15.79 -24.24 3.04
CA SER A 145 14.87 -23.35 2.33
C SER A 145 14.37 -22.23 3.24
N LYS A 146 13.84 -21.17 2.63
CA LYS A 146 13.01 -20.19 3.35
C LYS A 146 11.65 -20.80 3.65
N HIS A 147 11.07 -20.46 4.79
CA HIS A 147 9.77 -20.97 5.20
C HIS A 147 8.80 -19.82 5.44
N LEU A 148 7.70 -19.80 4.68
CA LEU A 148 6.66 -18.79 4.77
C LEU A 148 5.33 -19.44 5.14
N MET A 149 4.63 -18.91 6.15
CA MET A 149 3.25 -19.31 6.45
C MET A 149 2.31 -18.15 6.18
N VAL A 150 1.25 -18.38 5.41
CA VAL A 150 0.21 -17.38 5.12
C VAL A 150 -1.13 -17.89 5.62
N VAL A 151 -1.77 -17.12 6.50
CA VAL A 151 -3.07 -17.44 7.09
C VAL A 151 -4.14 -16.52 6.53
N PHE A 152 -5.07 -17.05 5.76
CA PHE A 152 -6.23 -16.32 5.25
C PHE A 152 -7.38 -16.43 6.24
N SER A 153 -8.02 -15.31 6.57
CA SER A 153 -9.14 -15.28 7.52
C SER A 153 -10.24 -14.29 7.15
N GLY A 154 -11.49 -14.68 7.39
CA GLY A 154 -12.65 -13.82 7.14
C GLY A 154 -13.16 -13.06 8.37
N ASP A 155 -13.00 -13.62 9.58
CA ASP A 155 -13.47 -13.05 10.85
C ASP A 155 -12.75 -13.74 12.04
N SER A 156 -12.92 -13.14 13.22
CA SER A 156 -12.43 -13.58 14.54
C SER A 156 -12.55 -15.09 14.75
N PHE A 157 -11.46 -15.70 15.23
CA PHE A 157 -11.33 -17.15 15.35
C PHE A 157 -12.29 -17.73 16.39
N THR A 158 -12.65 -19.02 16.23
CA THR A 158 -13.43 -19.77 17.22
C THR A 158 -12.64 -20.98 17.69
N GLY A 159 -13.09 -21.61 18.78
CA GLY A 159 -12.47 -22.82 19.31
C GLY A 159 -11.39 -22.54 20.37
N PRO A 160 -10.51 -23.53 20.64
CA PRO A 160 -9.46 -23.41 21.65
C PRO A 160 -8.46 -22.30 21.34
N ASP A 161 -7.72 -21.87 22.37
CA ASP A 161 -6.70 -20.84 22.22
C ASP A 161 -5.55 -21.29 21.31
N TYR A 162 -5.38 -20.61 20.19
CA TYR A 162 -4.36 -20.89 19.17
C TYR A 162 -2.98 -20.29 19.50
N LYS A 163 -2.89 -19.38 20.48
CA LYS A 163 -1.71 -18.53 20.73
C LYS A 163 -0.42 -19.33 20.98
N THR A 164 -0.51 -20.40 21.77
CA THR A 164 0.65 -21.26 22.07
C THR A 164 1.19 -21.95 20.81
N VAL A 165 0.30 -22.49 19.97
CA VAL A 165 0.70 -23.16 18.72
C VAL A 165 1.24 -22.15 17.72
N ALA A 166 0.60 -20.97 17.60
CA ALA A 166 1.09 -19.88 16.77
C ALA A 166 2.49 -19.40 17.20
N ALA A 167 2.74 -19.28 18.51
CA ALA A 167 4.06 -18.93 19.04
C ALA A 167 5.12 -19.97 18.65
N ASN A 168 4.82 -21.26 18.74
CA ASN A 168 5.73 -22.31 18.31
C ASN A 168 6.01 -22.25 16.80
N LEU A 169 4.98 -22.07 15.97
CA LEU A 169 5.15 -21.96 14.52
C LEU A 169 5.98 -20.74 14.12
N ARG A 170 5.86 -19.61 14.82
CA ARG A 170 6.71 -18.43 14.58
C ARG A 170 8.20 -18.69 14.83
N THR A 171 8.57 -19.74 15.57
CA THR A 171 9.98 -20.15 15.73
C THR A 171 10.50 -21.01 14.57
N LYS A 172 9.59 -21.52 13.73
CA LYS A 172 9.89 -22.46 12.63
C LYS A 172 9.82 -21.83 11.26
N PHE A 173 8.96 -20.83 11.09
CA PHE A 173 8.82 -20.08 9.84
C PHE A 173 9.66 -18.80 9.87
N ASP A 174 10.37 -18.48 8.78
CA ASP A 174 11.05 -17.20 8.61
C ASP A 174 10.05 -16.03 8.69
N LYS A 175 8.84 -16.25 8.13
CA LYS A 175 7.74 -15.29 8.19
C LYS A 175 6.39 -15.97 8.36
N VAL A 176 5.55 -15.38 9.21
CA VAL A 176 4.13 -15.69 9.37
C VAL A 176 3.33 -14.45 8.98
N VAL A 177 2.41 -14.62 8.04
CA VAL A 177 1.63 -13.55 7.41
C VAL A 177 0.15 -13.83 7.63
N ALA A 178 -0.61 -12.80 7.96
CA ALA A 178 -2.05 -12.88 8.11
C ALA A 178 -2.75 -12.02 7.05
N VAL A 179 -3.75 -12.59 6.37
CA VAL A 179 -4.52 -11.93 5.33
C VAL A 179 -6.00 -11.94 5.72
N GLY A 180 -6.50 -10.79 6.17
CA GLY A 180 -7.91 -10.56 6.47
C GLY A 180 -8.69 -10.19 5.20
N LEU A 181 -9.75 -10.93 4.88
CA LEU A 181 -10.41 -10.88 3.56
C LEU A 181 -11.76 -10.13 3.53
N THR A 182 -12.28 -9.71 4.67
CA THR A 182 -13.59 -9.04 4.74
C THR A 182 -13.56 -7.80 5.63
N GLN A 183 -14.61 -7.00 5.58
CA GLN A 183 -14.79 -5.87 6.51
C GLN A 183 -14.83 -6.32 7.98
N ASN A 184 -15.23 -7.57 8.26
CA ASN A 184 -15.20 -8.10 9.63
C ASN A 184 -13.75 -8.31 10.10
N ALA A 185 -12.84 -8.69 9.20
CA ALA A 185 -11.41 -8.79 9.54
C ALA A 185 -10.85 -7.43 10.01
N VAL A 186 -11.31 -6.32 9.41
CA VAL A 186 -10.91 -4.96 9.80
C VAL A 186 -11.50 -4.53 11.14
N THR A 187 -12.78 -4.83 11.36
CA THR A 187 -13.56 -4.25 12.45
C THR A 187 -13.56 -5.08 13.74
N LYS A 188 -13.29 -6.38 13.65
CA LYS A 188 -13.38 -7.31 14.79
C LYS A 188 -12.09 -8.10 15.04
N GLN A 189 -11.32 -8.36 13.98
CA GLN A 189 -10.23 -9.34 14.03
C GLN A 189 -8.83 -8.73 13.95
N TYR A 190 -8.69 -7.44 13.63
CA TYR A 190 -7.38 -6.86 13.33
C TYR A 190 -6.34 -7.12 14.43
N LEU A 191 -6.74 -7.01 15.71
CA LEU A 191 -5.87 -7.32 16.85
C LEU A 191 -5.49 -8.80 16.93
N ASP A 192 -6.42 -9.71 16.63
CA ASP A 192 -6.14 -11.15 16.59
C ASP A 192 -5.18 -11.50 15.45
N LEU A 193 -5.30 -10.85 14.28
CA LEU A 193 -4.36 -11.04 13.16
C LEU A 193 -2.96 -10.54 13.52
N VAL A 194 -2.87 -9.38 14.19
CA VAL A 194 -1.59 -8.84 14.68
C VAL A 194 -0.98 -9.77 15.72
N GLU A 195 -1.76 -10.32 16.65
CA GLU A 195 -1.29 -11.27 17.64
C GLU A 195 -0.79 -12.59 17.00
N LEU A 196 -1.53 -13.11 16.02
CA LEU A 196 -1.19 -14.32 15.26
C LEU A 196 0.21 -14.21 14.62
N VAL A 197 0.54 -13.06 14.05
CA VAL A 197 1.86 -12.81 13.43
C VAL A 197 2.93 -12.33 14.42
N GLY A 198 2.62 -12.34 15.72
CA GLY A 198 3.58 -12.03 16.78
C GLY A 198 3.73 -10.55 17.12
N GLY A 199 2.71 -9.74 16.85
CA GLY A 199 2.68 -8.31 17.13
C GLY A 199 3.16 -7.42 15.98
N ASP A 200 3.71 -8.02 14.92
CA ASP A 200 4.23 -7.29 13.77
C ASP A 200 3.13 -7.01 12.74
N ALA A 201 2.47 -5.86 12.89
CA ALA A 201 1.40 -5.42 11.99
C ALA A 201 1.83 -5.29 10.52
N SER A 202 3.12 -5.24 10.21
CA SER A 202 3.60 -5.22 8.81
C SER A 202 3.39 -6.55 8.07
N ASN A 203 3.18 -7.65 8.81
CA ASN A 203 2.84 -8.95 8.26
C ASN A 203 1.31 -9.18 8.20
N VAL A 204 0.50 -8.12 8.37
CA VAL A 204 -0.98 -8.18 8.30
C VAL A 204 -1.49 -7.43 7.07
N PHE A 205 -2.23 -8.12 6.22
CA PHE A 205 -2.87 -7.58 5.03
C PHE A 205 -4.39 -7.56 5.21
N LEU A 206 -5.03 -6.43 4.91
CA LEU A 206 -6.49 -6.31 4.91
C LEU A 206 -6.95 -6.07 3.47
N ILE A 207 -7.69 -7.04 2.94
CA ILE A 207 -8.15 -7.11 1.56
C ILE A 207 -9.67 -6.99 1.57
N GLY A 208 -10.17 -5.83 1.16
CA GLY A 208 -11.62 -5.56 1.12
C GLY A 208 -12.34 -6.08 -0.12
N GLY A 209 -11.59 -6.53 -1.13
CA GLY A 209 -12.11 -7.06 -2.40
C GLY A 209 -11.30 -8.28 -2.86
N ALA A 210 -11.96 -9.32 -3.41
CA ALA A 210 -11.32 -10.53 -3.91
C ALA A 210 -10.20 -10.26 -4.94
N SER A 211 -10.39 -9.25 -5.79
CA SER A 211 -9.38 -8.78 -6.76
C SER A 211 -8.12 -8.18 -6.12
N GLY A 212 -8.16 -7.88 -4.81
CA GLY A 212 -7.06 -7.35 -4.04
C GLY A 212 -5.99 -8.39 -3.67
N LEU A 213 -6.35 -9.69 -3.69
CA LEU A 213 -5.46 -10.78 -3.33
C LEU A 213 -4.18 -10.78 -4.17
N LYS A 214 -4.27 -10.63 -5.49
CA LYS A 214 -3.07 -10.63 -6.37
C LYS A 214 -2.02 -9.56 -6.02
N TYR A 215 -2.41 -8.48 -5.32
CA TYR A 215 -1.48 -7.40 -5.00
C TYR A 215 -0.59 -7.69 -3.79
N ILE A 216 -0.84 -8.77 -3.04
CA ILE A 216 0.07 -9.18 -1.96
C ILE A 216 1.22 -10.06 -2.48
N ILE A 217 1.09 -10.63 -3.69
CA ILE A 217 2.09 -11.55 -4.29
C ILE A 217 3.49 -10.94 -4.25
N PRO A 218 3.75 -9.72 -4.77
CA PRO A 218 5.11 -9.18 -4.80
C PRO A 218 5.73 -9.01 -3.40
N TRP A 219 4.92 -8.73 -2.38
CA TRP A 219 5.39 -8.63 -1.02
C TRP A 219 5.72 -10.00 -0.42
N LEU A 220 4.88 -11.01 -0.66
CA LEU A 220 5.14 -12.39 -0.22
C LEU A 220 6.40 -12.94 -0.88
N GLU A 221 6.60 -12.65 -2.17
CA GLU A 221 7.79 -13.01 -2.92
C GLU A 221 9.06 -12.35 -2.36
N PHE A 222 8.96 -11.08 -1.95
CA PHE A 222 10.07 -10.41 -1.28
C PHE A 222 10.47 -11.10 0.03
N GLN A 223 9.51 -11.61 0.82
CA GLN A 223 9.81 -12.40 2.02
C GLN A 223 10.40 -13.79 1.71
N ALA A 224 10.11 -14.32 0.52
CA ALA A 224 10.55 -15.63 0.07
C ALA A 224 11.97 -15.65 -0.53
N CYS A 225 12.53 -14.50 -0.93
CA CYS A 225 13.88 -14.44 -1.51
C CYS A 225 14.98 -14.57 -0.44
N GLY A 226 15.95 -15.47 -0.69
CA GLY A 226 17.16 -15.63 0.11
C GLY A 226 18.33 -14.78 -0.41
N VAL A 227 18.97 -14.00 0.45
CA VAL A 227 20.27 -13.37 0.15
C VAL A 227 21.35 -14.45 0.27
N SER A 228 22.00 -14.82 -0.82
CA SER A 228 23.14 -15.74 -0.81
C SER A 228 24.38 -15.04 -0.24
N SER A 229 24.82 -15.48 0.93
CA SER A 229 26.15 -15.17 1.46
C SER A 229 27.16 -16.10 0.76
N SER A 230 27.90 -15.58 -0.21
CA SER A 230 28.99 -16.35 -0.83
C SER A 230 30.19 -16.40 0.13
N GLY A 231 30.41 -17.57 0.72
CA GLY A 231 31.66 -17.91 1.39
C GLY A 231 32.79 -18.04 0.36
N GLY A 232 33.71 -17.07 0.37
CA GLY A 232 35.01 -17.18 -0.28
C GLY A 232 36.04 -17.70 0.72
N SER A 233 36.64 -18.85 0.42
CA SER A 233 37.77 -19.41 1.15
C SER A 233 38.97 -18.45 1.16
N THR A 234 39.53 -18.21 2.34
CA THR A 234 40.74 -17.40 2.54
C THR A 234 41.98 -18.30 2.55
N PRO A 235 43.08 -17.96 1.85
CA PRO A 235 44.42 -18.31 2.32
C PRO A 235 44.85 -17.31 3.41
N ALA A 236 45.55 -17.85 4.41
CA ALA A 236 45.88 -17.20 5.67
C ALA A 236 46.65 -15.87 5.55
N GLY A 237 46.22 -14.88 6.33
CA GLY A 237 46.97 -13.67 6.66
C GLY A 237 46.67 -13.28 8.11
N GLY A 238 47.70 -13.32 8.96
CA GLY A 238 47.59 -13.26 10.41
C GLY A 238 46.98 -11.97 10.97
N ALA A 239 46.04 -12.19 11.89
CA ALA A 239 45.46 -11.34 12.93
C ALA A 239 45.79 -9.83 12.96
N THR A 240 44.75 -9.00 12.83
CA THR A 240 44.53 -7.82 13.67
C THR A 240 43.03 -7.62 13.90
N THR A 241 42.71 -7.14 15.09
CA THR A 241 41.41 -7.05 15.76
C THR A 241 40.35 -6.17 15.11
N THR A 242 39.11 -6.62 15.34
CA THR A 242 37.79 -6.26 14.82
C THR A 242 37.22 -4.93 15.34
N GLN A 243 36.59 -4.14 14.46
CA GLN A 243 35.31 -3.45 14.71
C GLN A 243 34.42 -3.46 13.45
N SER A 244 33.11 -3.59 13.69
CA SER A 244 31.99 -3.83 12.76
C SER A 244 31.66 -2.64 11.85
N PRO A 245 31.08 -2.84 10.64
CA PRO A 245 30.42 -1.77 9.88
C PRO A 245 28.94 -1.62 10.31
N GLY A 246 28.49 -0.38 10.41
CA GLY A 246 27.16 0.02 10.85
C GLY A 246 26.20 0.44 9.73
N THR A 247 24.97 0.67 10.19
CA THR A 247 23.76 1.27 9.61
C THR A 247 23.97 2.46 8.65
N THR A 248 23.38 2.45 7.42
CA THR A 248 22.76 3.62 6.69
C THR A 248 22.57 3.35 5.18
N THR A 249 21.34 3.46 4.62
CA THR A 249 21.15 3.69 3.15
C THR A 249 19.82 4.32 2.70
N ALA A 250 18.93 4.76 3.59
CA ALA A 250 17.79 5.64 3.21
C ALA A 250 18.17 7.13 3.21
N GLN A 251 19.42 7.46 3.54
CA GLN A 251 19.85 8.84 3.75
C GLN A 251 20.25 9.56 2.44
N GLN A 252 20.26 8.87 1.29
CA GLN A 252 20.85 9.37 0.04
C GLN A 252 19.85 9.64 -1.11
N TYR A 253 18.63 9.10 -1.06
CA TYR A 253 17.64 9.26 -2.14
C TYR A 253 16.52 10.19 -1.70
N TYR A 254 16.24 11.22 -2.50
CA TYR A 254 15.33 12.31 -2.17
C TYR A 254 14.08 12.32 -3.05
N THR A 255 14.13 11.66 -4.20
CA THR A 255 13.01 11.46 -5.12
C THR A 255 13.04 10.07 -5.75
N CYS A 256 11.91 9.62 -6.30
CA CYS A 256 11.85 8.38 -7.08
C CYS A 256 12.82 8.38 -8.28
N ASN A 257 13.15 9.56 -8.81
CA ASN A 257 14.09 9.70 -9.92
C ASN A 257 15.51 9.31 -9.53
N ASP A 258 15.90 9.44 -8.25
CA ASP A 258 17.23 9.02 -7.80
C ASP A 258 17.36 7.50 -7.88
N TYR A 259 16.31 6.77 -7.46
CA TYR A 259 16.20 5.34 -7.67
C TYR A 259 16.24 4.97 -9.16
N TYR A 260 15.52 5.72 -9.99
CA TYR A 260 15.55 5.52 -11.44
C TYR A 260 16.95 5.74 -12.02
N ASN A 261 17.68 6.77 -11.61
CA ASN A 261 19.03 7.03 -12.12
C ASN A 261 20.05 5.96 -11.70
N MET A 262 19.78 5.23 -10.62
CA MET A 262 20.58 4.07 -10.21
C MET A 262 20.24 2.75 -10.93
N GLY A 263 19.28 2.77 -11.84
CA GLY A 263 18.89 1.57 -12.58
C GLY A 263 17.65 0.85 -12.03
N GLN A 264 16.95 1.39 -11.02
CA GLN A 264 15.65 0.86 -10.63
C GLN A 264 14.62 1.14 -11.73
N ARG A 265 13.91 0.12 -12.19
CA ARG A 265 12.97 0.22 -13.32
C ARG A 265 11.57 -0.27 -13.01
N THR A 266 11.33 -0.85 -11.85
CA THR A 266 10.04 -1.42 -11.47
C THR A 266 9.26 -0.44 -10.61
N SER A 267 8.03 -0.11 -11.01
CA SER A 267 7.16 0.70 -10.16
C SER A 267 6.87 0.00 -8.83
N GLY A 268 6.74 0.78 -7.76
CA GLY A 268 6.65 0.23 -6.41
C GLY A 268 6.60 1.31 -5.36
N VAL A 269 6.68 0.93 -4.08
CA VAL A 269 6.79 1.90 -2.98
C VAL A 269 8.26 2.00 -2.57
N TYR A 270 8.79 3.22 -2.58
CA TYR A 270 10.19 3.48 -2.25
C TYR A 270 10.28 4.50 -1.10
N PRO A 271 11.26 4.34 -0.19
CA PRO A 271 11.54 5.35 0.83
C PRO A 271 12.35 6.50 0.22
N ILE A 272 11.89 7.74 0.34
CA ILE A 272 12.65 8.93 -0.03
C ILE A 272 12.86 9.83 1.18
N ASN A 273 13.98 10.54 1.24
CA ASN A 273 14.27 11.53 2.26
C ASN A 273 13.71 12.89 1.85
N ILE A 274 12.70 13.37 2.60
CA ILE A 274 12.09 14.69 2.40
C ILE A 274 12.44 15.54 3.63
N GLY A 275 13.34 16.51 3.47
CA GLY A 275 13.70 17.44 4.55
C GLY A 275 14.29 16.78 5.80
N GLY A 276 14.95 15.63 5.66
CA GLY A 276 15.49 14.85 6.78
C GLY A 276 14.57 13.73 7.29
N THR A 277 13.34 13.64 6.77
CA THR A 277 12.36 12.62 7.14
C THR A 277 12.23 11.57 6.04
N VAL A 278 12.45 10.30 6.38
CA VAL A 278 12.23 9.19 5.45
C VAL A 278 10.73 8.95 5.29
N THR A 279 10.23 9.07 4.06
CA THR A 279 8.83 8.95 3.69
C THR A 279 8.67 7.91 2.58
N ASN A 280 7.78 6.94 2.78
CA ASN A 280 7.44 5.96 1.76
C ASN A 280 6.47 6.58 0.74
N VAL A 281 6.81 6.50 -0.55
CA VAL A 281 6.04 7.07 -1.64
C VAL A 281 5.84 6.05 -2.76
N PRO A 282 4.70 6.04 -3.46
CA PRO A 282 4.58 5.29 -4.70
C PRO A 282 5.46 5.94 -5.77
N CYS A 283 6.25 5.12 -6.46
CA CYS A 283 7.08 5.51 -7.59
C CYS A 283 6.59 4.82 -8.86
N ASP A 284 6.31 5.61 -9.90
CA ASP A 284 6.06 5.11 -11.25
C ASP A 284 7.38 5.13 -12.03
N MET A 285 8.01 3.96 -12.11
CA MET A 285 9.26 3.75 -12.85
C MET A 285 8.99 3.30 -14.30
N ASP A 286 7.84 2.67 -14.54
CA ASP A 286 7.48 2.06 -15.83
C ASP A 286 7.25 3.14 -16.91
N SER A 287 6.73 4.31 -16.51
CA SER A 287 6.47 5.43 -17.42
C SER A 287 7.72 6.25 -17.79
N MET A 288 8.92 5.70 -17.54
CA MET A 288 10.24 6.31 -17.71
C MET A 288 10.45 7.57 -16.84
N GLY A 289 11.51 7.57 -16.03
CA GLY A 289 11.97 8.73 -15.25
C GLY A 289 11.84 8.57 -13.72
N GLY A 290 11.08 7.62 -13.20
CA GLY A 290 10.91 7.48 -11.75
C GLY A 290 10.11 8.63 -11.14
N TRP A 291 8.84 8.66 -11.47
CA TRP A 291 7.91 9.69 -11.00
C TRP A 291 7.51 9.44 -9.55
N THR A 292 7.57 10.49 -8.74
CA THR A 292 7.14 10.47 -7.34
C THR A 292 5.66 10.81 -7.26
N VAL A 293 4.80 9.86 -6.86
CA VAL A 293 3.37 10.12 -6.71
C VAL A 293 3.12 10.97 -5.47
N ILE A 294 2.44 12.09 -5.66
CA ILE A 294 2.07 13.03 -4.58
C ILE A 294 0.59 12.96 -4.21
N GLN A 295 -0.25 12.47 -5.14
CA GLN A 295 -1.67 12.23 -4.90
C GLN A 295 -2.15 11.09 -5.81
N SER A 296 -2.99 10.20 -5.28
CA SER A 296 -3.75 9.26 -6.12
C SER A 296 -5.14 8.99 -5.55
N ARG A 297 -6.13 8.83 -6.45
CA ARG A 297 -7.49 8.36 -6.17
C ARG A 297 -7.77 7.16 -7.06
N VAL A 298 -7.98 5.99 -6.48
CA VAL A 298 -8.11 4.73 -7.22
C VAL A 298 -9.07 3.73 -6.61
N ASP A 299 -9.32 3.81 -5.29
CA ASP A 299 -10.11 2.80 -4.57
C ASP A 299 -11.06 3.38 -3.52
N GLY A 300 -10.92 4.66 -3.17
CA GLY A 300 -11.75 5.30 -2.15
C GLY A 300 -11.47 4.82 -0.74
N SER A 301 -10.30 4.21 -0.49
CA SER A 301 -9.92 3.68 0.82
C SER A 301 -9.67 4.76 1.89
N ILE A 302 -9.66 6.05 1.49
CA ILE A 302 -9.37 7.18 2.36
C ILE A 302 -10.43 8.25 2.24
N ASN A 303 -10.82 8.81 3.37
CA ASN A 303 -11.61 10.03 3.41
C ASN A 303 -10.71 11.26 3.17
N PHE A 304 -10.93 11.95 2.05
CA PHE A 304 -10.26 13.22 1.75
C PHE A 304 -10.95 14.42 2.41
N ASP A 305 -12.17 14.30 2.93
CA ASP A 305 -12.84 15.39 3.66
C ASP A 305 -12.30 15.50 5.10
N VAL A 306 -11.11 16.07 5.21
CA VAL A 306 -10.37 16.30 6.44
C VAL A 306 -10.02 17.79 6.62
N SER A 307 -9.56 18.18 7.81
CA SER A 307 -9.21 19.56 8.11
C SER A 307 -7.93 20.00 7.39
N TYR A 308 -7.73 21.32 7.29
CA TYR A 308 -6.53 21.92 6.71
C TYR A 308 -5.25 21.40 7.40
N ASP A 309 -5.25 21.32 8.74
CA ASP A 309 -4.09 20.85 9.50
C ASP A 309 -3.77 19.38 9.23
N VAL A 310 -4.79 18.54 8.98
CA VAL A 310 -4.60 17.12 8.64
C VAL A 310 -3.94 16.97 7.27
N TYR A 311 -4.29 17.83 6.29
CA TYR A 311 -3.68 17.85 4.96
C TYR A 311 -2.19 18.21 4.93
N ARG A 312 -1.64 18.76 6.03
CA ARG A 312 -0.21 19.07 6.16
C ARG A 312 0.65 17.81 6.18
N SER A 313 0.11 16.71 6.70
CA SER A 313 0.75 15.40 6.83
C SER A 313 0.25 14.42 5.76
N PRO A 314 0.97 13.30 5.52
CA PRO A 314 0.52 12.26 4.61
C PRO A 314 -0.86 11.71 4.98
N LEU A 315 -1.73 11.52 3.98
CA LEU A 315 -2.98 10.79 4.11
C LEU A 315 -2.86 9.47 3.36
N GLY A 316 -3.19 8.40 4.05
CA GLY A 316 -3.07 7.06 3.49
C GLY A 316 -1.73 6.42 3.67
N VAL A 317 -1.65 5.19 3.17
CA VAL A 317 -0.42 4.40 3.15
C VAL A 317 -0.05 4.25 1.68
N ALA A 318 1.18 4.62 1.32
CA ALA A 318 1.71 4.36 -0.01
C ALA A 318 1.65 2.86 -0.31
N LYS A 319 0.93 2.48 -1.38
CA LYS A 319 0.79 1.10 -1.85
C LYS A 319 0.96 1.04 -3.37
N TYR A 320 1.33 -0.13 -3.87
CA TYR A 320 1.41 -0.44 -5.30
C TYR A 320 0.30 -1.44 -5.68
N PRO A 321 -0.35 -1.37 -6.87
CA PRO A 321 -0.08 -0.46 -7.99
C PRO A 321 -0.35 1.01 -7.70
N PHE A 322 -1.44 1.35 -6.99
CA PHE A 322 -1.70 2.63 -6.33
C PHE A 322 -2.78 2.36 -5.27
N SER A 323 -2.85 3.18 -4.21
CA SER A 323 -4.04 3.31 -3.34
C SER A 323 -4.49 4.77 -3.33
N ASP A 324 -5.61 5.07 -2.71
CA ASP A 324 -5.86 6.45 -2.33
C ASP A 324 -4.66 6.96 -1.49
N PHE A 325 -4.14 8.16 -1.78
CA PHE A 325 -2.94 8.71 -1.16
C PHE A 325 -2.86 10.23 -1.33
N TRP A 326 -2.36 10.94 -0.31
CA TRP A 326 -1.91 12.32 -0.38
C TRP A 326 -0.58 12.43 0.36
N LEU A 327 0.46 12.97 -0.27
CA LEU A 327 1.80 13.02 0.33
C LEU A 327 1.89 13.97 1.55
N GLY A 328 0.94 14.89 1.68
CA GLY A 328 0.94 15.94 2.71
C GLY A 328 1.57 17.23 2.20
N ASN A 329 0.95 18.36 2.52
CA ASN A 329 1.36 19.67 1.98
C ASN A 329 2.78 20.06 2.40
N GLU A 330 3.22 19.70 3.61
CA GLU A 330 4.59 20.00 4.05
C GLU A 330 5.63 19.25 3.23
N ASN A 331 5.35 17.99 2.90
CA ASN A 331 6.23 17.16 2.08
C ASN A 331 6.25 17.64 0.62
N ILE A 332 5.09 17.99 0.06
CA ILE A 332 5.00 18.52 -1.31
C ILE A 332 5.71 19.88 -1.40
N HIS A 333 5.53 20.76 -0.41
CA HIS A 333 6.24 22.03 -0.33
C HIS A 333 7.75 21.80 -0.25
N THR A 334 8.20 20.93 0.66
CA THR A 334 9.62 20.62 0.83
C THR A 334 10.24 20.10 -0.46
N LEU A 335 9.58 19.18 -1.17
CA LEU A 335 10.05 18.66 -2.45
C LEU A 335 10.15 19.75 -3.52
N THR A 336 9.09 20.54 -3.69
CA THR A 336 9.02 21.57 -4.73
C THR A 336 9.87 22.81 -4.44
N ASN A 337 10.21 23.07 -3.18
CA ASN A 337 11.14 24.12 -2.77
C ASN A 337 12.61 23.68 -2.89
N THR A 338 12.87 22.37 -2.80
CA THR A 338 14.23 21.81 -2.89
C THR A 338 14.63 21.55 -4.35
N TYR A 339 13.69 21.07 -5.17
CA TYR A 339 13.95 20.67 -6.54
C TYR A 339 13.06 21.42 -7.52
N SER A 340 13.58 21.72 -8.71
CA SER A 340 12.73 22.12 -9.83
C SER A 340 11.99 20.88 -10.34
N LEU A 341 10.69 20.83 -10.09
CA LEU A 341 9.86 19.67 -10.40
C LEU A 341 8.89 19.98 -11.54
N GLN A 342 8.79 19.06 -12.51
CA GLN A 342 7.65 18.97 -13.41
C GLN A 342 6.54 18.15 -12.75
N LEU A 343 5.29 18.48 -13.07
CA LEU A 343 4.09 17.77 -12.62
C LEU A 343 3.45 17.08 -13.82
N ARG A 344 3.02 15.83 -13.59
CA ARG A 344 2.13 15.10 -14.48
C ARG A 344 0.85 14.75 -13.71
N VAL A 345 -0.30 15.08 -14.31
CA VAL A 345 -1.62 14.69 -13.82
C VAL A 345 -2.21 13.72 -14.83
N ARG A 346 -2.51 12.49 -14.39
CA ARG A 346 -3.22 11.49 -15.18
C ARG A 346 -4.63 11.31 -14.68
N THR A 347 -5.58 11.34 -15.58
CA THR A 347 -6.99 11.05 -15.31
C THR A 347 -7.42 9.90 -16.19
N THR A 348 -8.07 8.89 -15.63
CA THR A 348 -8.76 7.86 -16.40
C THR A 348 -10.21 8.27 -16.53
N ASP A 349 -10.68 8.37 -17.76
CA ASP A 349 -12.07 8.62 -18.08
C ASP A 349 -12.88 7.33 -17.99
N CYS A 350 -14.20 7.46 -18.11
CA CYS A 350 -15.18 6.43 -17.94
C CYS A 350 -15.12 5.27 -18.95
N ASP A 351 -14.61 5.55 -20.14
CA ASP A 351 -14.34 4.55 -21.19
C ASP A 351 -12.95 3.88 -21.02
N GLY A 352 -12.21 4.24 -19.96
CA GLY A 352 -10.86 3.77 -19.70
C GLY A 352 -9.76 4.61 -20.36
N THR A 353 -10.12 5.64 -21.14
CA THR A 353 -9.16 6.53 -21.79
C THR A 353 -8.33 7.29 -20.75
N ILE A 354 -7.01 7.27 -20.89
CA ILE A 354 -6.11 8.02 -20.03
C ILE A 354 -5.79 9.35 -20.69
N GLN A 355 -6.13 10.45 -20.01
CA GLN A 355 -5.72 11.80 -20.39
C GLN A 355 -4.62 12.28 -19.45
N THR A 356 -3.72 13.11 -19.97
CA THR A 356 -2.54 13.59 -19.24
C THR A 356 -2.38 15.10 -19.39
N ALA A 357 -2.24 15.82 -18.27
CA ALA A 357 -1.79 17.21 -18.23
C ALA A 357 -0.38 17.27 -17.65
N ARG A 358 0.55 17.97 -18.31
CA ARG A 358 1.94 18.10 -17.89
C ARG A 358 2.35 19.55 -17.77
N TYR A 359 3.04 19.87 -16.69
CA TYR A 359 3.56 21.20 -16.40
C TYR A 359 5.05 21.09 -16.13
N THR A 360 5.87 21.89 -16.79
CA THR A 360 7.34 21.86 -16.61
C THR A 360 7.79 22.43 -15.27
N ASN A 361 6.93 23.19 -14.59
CA ASN A 361 7.18 23.71 -13.26
C ASN A 361 5.92 23.58 -12.41
N PHE A 362 6.08 23.03 -11.21
CA PHE A 362 5.05 22.92 -10.19
C PHE A 362 5.67 23.19 -8.83
N THR A 363 5.10 24.16 -8.12
CA THR A 363 5.49 24.49 -6.76
C THR A 363 4.29 24.83 -5.91
N ILE A 364 4.42 24.62 -4.61
CA ILE A 364 3.48 25.16 -3.63
C ILE A 364 4.25 25.92 -2.58
N ASP A 365 3.69 27.02 -2.10
CA ASP A 365 4.34 27.81 -1.04
C ASP A 365 4.35 27.08 0.31
N GLY A 366 5.02 27.65 1.30
CA GLY A 366 5.00 27.11 2.67
C GLY A 366 3.68 27.38 3.40
N HIS A 367 3.59 26.85 4.63
CA HIS A 367 2.45 27.04 5.52
C HIS A 367 2.05 28.52 5.71
N ASP A 368 3.04 29.42 5.83
CA ASP A 368 2.80 30.86 6.05
C ASP A 368 2.08 31.54 4.88
N ASN A 369 2.18 30.96 3.68
CA ASN A 369 1.49 31.38 2.47
C ASN A 369 0.42 30.35 2.05
N LEU A 370 -0.07 29.57 3.01
CA LEU A 370 -1.18 28.64 2.88
C LEU A 370 -1.02 27.61 1.74
N TYR A 371 0.21 27.17 1.45
CA TYR A 371 0.50 26.22 0.38
C TYR A 371 -0.02 26.65 -1.00
N THR A 372 0.08 27.94 -1.32
CA THR A 372 -0.42 28.49 -2.58
C THR A 372 0.19 27.81 -3.81
N LEU A 373 -0.66 27.46 -4.79
CA LEU A 373 -0.28 26.73 -6.01
C LEU A 373 0.37 27.63 -7.06
N HIS A 374 1.46 27.16 -7.65
CA HIS A 374 2.05 27.75 -8.84
C HIS A 374 2.46 26.70 -9.88
N THR A 375 1.87 26.77 -11.07
CA THR A 375 2.33 26.05 -12.27
C THR A 375 2.69 27.02 -13.40
N ASN A 376 3.45 26.52 -14.39
CA ASN A 376 3.58 27.19 -15.69
C ASN A 376 2.42 26.81 -16.62
N ALA A 377 2.47 27.28 -17.87
CA ALA A 377 1.61 26.75 -18.93
C ALA A 377 1.86 25.24 -19.13
N MET A 378 0.80 24.53 -19.51
CA MET A 378 0.85 23.12 -19.84
C MET A 378 1.69 22.87 -21.11
N THR A 379 2.37 21.73 -21.20
CA THR A 379 3.18 21.36 -22.37
C THR A 379 2.32 20.88 -23.54
N ASP A 380 2.83 21.05 -24.77
CA ASP A 380 2.11 20.73 -26.02
C ASP A 380 1.80 19.23 -26.19
N ASP A 381 2.52 18.34 -25.51
CA ASP A 381 2.29 16.88 -25.51
C ASP A 381 1.17 16.45 -24.53
N SER A 382 0.53 17.39 -23.85
CA SER A 382 -0.59 17.11 -22.96
C SER A 382 -1.88 16.84 -23.74
N THR A 383 -2.61 15.81 -23.31
CA THR A 383 -3.89 15.39 -23.91
C THR A 383 -5.11 15.84 -23.11
N ALA A 384 -4.93 16.15 -21.82
CA ALA A 384 -5.99 16.71 -20.98
C ALA A 384 -6.07 18.23 -21.13
N THR A 385 -7.19 18.83 -20.72
CA THR A 385 -7.31 20.30 -20.67
C THR A 385 -6.50 20.86 -19.48
N ASP A 386 -5.94 22.07 -19.63
CA ASP A 386 -5.23 22.78 -18.56
C ASP A 386 -6.19 23.28 -17.46
N ALA A 387 -6.58 22.38 -16.56
CA ALA A 387 -7.62 22.65 -15.57
C ALA A 387 -7.23 23.73 -14.54
N PHE A 388 -5.93 23.85 -14.20
CA PHE A 388 -5.47 24.85 -13.24
C PHE A 388 -5.59 26.29 -13.76
N ASN A 389 -5.48 26.49 -15.08
CA ASN A 389 -5.54 27.81 -15.72
C ASN A 389 -6.90 28.11 -16.38
N ILE A 390 -7.88 27.23 -16.29
CA ILE A 390 -9.23 27.52 -16.77
C ILE A 390 -9.85 28.64 -15.93
N VAL A 391 -10.24 29.72 -16.60
CA VAL A 391 -10.97 30.82 -15.96
C VAL A 391 -12.44 30.43 -15.80
N ARG A 392 -12.91 30.24 -14.57
CA ARG A 392 -14.34 30.13 -14.22
C ARG A 392 -14.70 31.09 -13.11
N PHE A 393 -15.85 31.73 -13.24
CA PHE A 393 -16.30 32.76 -12.30
C PHE A 393 -15.22 33.84 -12.09
N GLY A 394 -14.47 34.12 -13.18
CA GLY A 394 -13.36 35.06 -13.23
C GLY A 394 -12.04 34.56 -12.63
N ALA A 395 -12.00 33.42 -11.94
CA ALA A 395 -10.81 32.94 -11.24
C ALA A 395 -10.25 31.66 -11.87
N THR A 396 -8.95 31.46 -11.70
CA THR A 396 -8.23 30.20 -11.93
C THR A 396 -7.74 29.65 -10.58
N ASP A 397 -7.36 28.37 -10.55
CA ASP A 397 -6.72 27.74 -9.38
C ASP A 397 -5.25 28.20 -9.23
N GLN A 398 -4.63 28.70 -10.30
CA GLN A 398 -3.29 29.29 -10.26
C GLN A 398 -3.20 30.45 -9.25
N GLY A 399 -2.18 30.41 -8.39
CA GLY A 399 -1.94 31.44 -7.36
C GLY A 399 -2.97 31.42 -6.24
N ARG A 400 -3.72 30.34 -6.06
CA ARG A 400 -4.71 30.19 -4.98
C ARG A 400 -4.13 29.42 -3.80
N PRO A 401 -4.47 29.82 -2.56
CA PRO A 401 -4.08 29.08 -1.38
C PRO A 401 -4.80 27.73 -1.32
N PHE A 402 -4.14 26.74 -0.74
CA PHE A 402 -4.79 25.48 -0.42
C PHE A 402 -5.85 25.74 0.66
N SER A 403 -7.04 25.20 0.47
CA SER A 403 -8.12 25.35 1.44
C SER A 403 -9.01 24.13 1.46
N THR A 404 -9.63 23.89 2.61
CA THR A 404 -10.70 22.91 2.78
C THR A 404 -12.04 23.64 2.84
N ARG A 405 -13.16 22.91 2.79
CA ARG A 405 -14.49 23.53 2.91
C ARG A 405 -14.65 24.46 4.12
N ALA A 406 -14.00 24.12 5.24
CA ALA A 406 -14.04 24.90 6.48
C ALA A 406 -13.21 26.19 6.42
N THR A 407 -12.06 26.15 5.74
CA THR A 407 -11.10 27.26 5.66
C THR A 407 -11.22 28.07 4.37
N TYR A 408 -12.03 27.60 3.42
CA TYR A 408 -12.26 28.26 2.15
C TYR A 408 -12.76 29.69 2.33
N ASN A 409 -11.98 30.61 1.80
CA ASN A 409 -12.31 32.02 1.75
C ASN A 409 -12.31 32.50 0.28
N PRO A 410 -13.47 32.85 -0.30
CA PRO A 410 -13.53 33.32 -1.68
C PRO A 410 -12.77 34.63 -1.93
N ALA A 411 -12.40 35.36 -0.86
CA ALA A 411 -11.66 36.62 -0.91
C ALA A 411 -10.14 36.47 -0.66
N ALA A 412 -9.61 35.26 -0.45
CA ALA A 412 -8.18 35.06 -0.21
C ALA A 412 -7.33 35.27 -1.50
N VAL A 413 -6.34 36.16 -1.35
CA VAL A 413 -5.39 36.85 -2.27
C VAL A 413 -4.59 35.84 -3.14
N ASN A 414 -4.37 35.93 -4.47
CA ASN A 414 -3.75 37.00 -5.31
C ASN A 414 -4.37 37.16 -6.72
N GLY A 415 -5.56 36.62 -7.00
CA GLY A 415 -6.28 36.89 -8.26
C GLY A 415 -7.14 38.14 -8.17
N PRO A 416 -7.57 38.75 -9.29
CA PRO A 416 -8.45 39.91 -9.23
C PRO A 416 -9.67 39.58 -8.35
N SER A 417 -10.16 40.57 -7.61
CA SER A 417 -11.47 40.51 -6.97
C SER A 417 -12.53 40.41 -8.06
N ILE A 418 -12.74 39.23 -8.61
CA ILE A 418 -13.86 38.96 -9.49
C ILE A 418 -15.05 38.66 -8.59
N GLY A 419 -16.03 39.55 -8.68
CA GLY A 419 -17.25 39.49 -7.91
C GLY A 419 -17.93 38.12 -7.99
N GLN A 420 -18.67 37.81 -6.92
CA GLN A 420 -19.66 36.74 -6.86
C GLN A 420 -19.14 35.37 -7.34
N LYS A 421 -18.12 34.81 -6.66
CA LYS A 421 -18.06 33.34 -6.61
C LYS A 421 -19.42 32.84 -6.06
N PRO A 422 -20.10 31.90 -6.72
CA PRO A 422 -21.41 31.44 -6.25
C PRO A 422 -21.30 30.96 -4.80
N ALA A 423 -22.29 31.29 -3.97
CA ALA A 423 -22.41 30.67 -2.63
C ALA A 423 -22.41 29.13 -2.75
N ASP A 424 -22.90 28.62 -3.88
CA ASP A 424 -22.92 27.21 -4.26
C ASP A 424 -21.52 26.59 -4.44
N CYS A 425 -20.46 27.36 -4.70
CA CYS A 425 -19.12 26.78 -4.79
C CYS A 425 -18.76 26.03 -3.51
N LYS A 426 -19.10 26.62 -2.35
CA LYS A 426 -18.88 26.02 -1.02
C LYS A 426 -19.68 24.73 -0.80
N SER A 427 -20.80 24.54 -1.49
CA SER A 427 -21.57 23.29 -1.42
C SER A 427 -20.97 22.18 -2.28
N LEU A 428 -20.13 22.53 -3.27
CA LEU A 428 -19.41 21.59 -4.12
C LEU A 428 -18.02 21.21 -3.59
N LEU A 429 -17.51 21.93 -2.58
CA LEU A 429 -16.20 21.63 -2.02
C LEU A 429 -16.25 20.36 -1.19
N TYR A 430 -15.40 19.42 -1.55
CA TYR A 430 -15.09 18.22 -0.78
C TYR A 430 -13.59 18.08 -0.70
N GLY A 431 -13.09 17.74 0.49
CA GLY A 431 -11.66 17.71 0.75
C GLY A 431 -10.99 19.07 0.63
N GLY A 432 -9.66 19.02 0.45
CA GLY A 432 -8.79 20.18 0.33
C GLY A 432 -8.22 20.32 -1.07
N TRP A 433 -8.20 21.53 -1.60
CA TRP A 433 -7.68 21.87 -2.93
C TRP A 433 -7.36 23.36 -3.04
N TRP A 434 -6.73 23.76 -4.15
CA TRP A 434 -6.47 25.16 -4.50
C TRP A 434 -7.68 25.81 -5.17
N PHE A 435 -8.79 25.94 -4.43
CA PHE A 435 -10.09 26.33 -5.00
C PHE A 435 -10.14 27.77 -5.55
N GLY A 436 -9.82 27.91 -6.84
CA GLY A 436 -9.96 29.11 -7.63
C GLY A 436 -11.25 29.13 -8.43
N SER A 437 -11.45 28.11 -9.25
CA SER A 437 -12.56 27.95 -10.20
C SER A 437 -13.65 26.98 -9.73
N CYS A 438 -13.66 26.60 -8.43
CA CYS A 438 -14.46 25.53 -7.80
C CYS A 438 -14.11 24.11 -8.27
N VAL A 439 -13.80 23.98 -9.56
CA VAL A 439 -13.20 22.81 -10.20
C VAL A 439 -11.91 23.27 -10.93
N PRO A 440 -10.88 22.42 -11.10
CA PRO A 440 -10.78 21.00 -10.73
C PRO A 440 -10.93 20.73 -9.23
N ASN A 441 -11.18 19.47 -8.89
CA ASN A 441 -11.05 18.94 -7.54
C ASN A 441 -10.73 17.44 -7.61
N LEU A 442 -9.44 17.08 -7.66
CA LEU A 442 -9.04 15.67 -7.65
C LEU A 442 -9.18 15.03 -6.25
N ASN A 443 -9.27 15.86 -5.21
CA ASN A 443 -9.53 15.45 -3.83
C ASN A 443 -11.03 15.35 -3.51
N GLY A 444 -11.88 15.40 -4.53
CA GLY A 444 -13.34 15.30 -4.42
C GLY A 444 -13.84 13.96 -3.85
N LYS A 445 -15.14 13.87 -3.65
CA LYS A 445 -15.77 12.71 -3.02
C LYS A 445 -15.62 11.47 -3.89
N TRP A 446 -15.16 10.38 -3.26
CA TRP A 446 -15.18 9.07 -3.91
C TRP A 446 -16.60 8.53 -3.92
N TYR A 447 -17.08 8.13 -5.09
CA TYR A 447 -18.34 7.42 -5.24
C TYR A 447 -18.01 5.98 -5.63
N ALA A 448 -18.59 5.01 -4.93
CA ALA A 448 -18.33 3.60 -5.21
C ALA A 448 -18.86 3.20 -6.61
N VAL A 449 -18.24 2.19 -7.21
CA VAL A 449 -18.50 1.66 -8.57
C VAL A 449 -19.97 1.25 -8.79
N ASN A 450 -20.71 0.99 -7.71
CA ASN A 450 -22.14 0.68 -7.76
C ASN A 450 -23.03 1.89 -8.07
N LYS A 451 -22.45 3.10 -8.10
CA LYS A 451 -23.07 4.29 -8.69
C LYS A 451 -22.47 4.50 -10.07
N PRO A 452 -23.27 4.87 -11.08
CA PRO A 452 -22.73 5.12 -12.41
C PRO A 452 -21.92 6.43 -12.37
N LEU A 453 -20.63 6.32 -12.07
CA LEU A 453 -19.69 7.44 -11.87
C LEU A 453 -19.65 8.42 -13.05
N CYS A 454 -20.11 7.93 -14.19
CA CYS A 454 -19.99 8.46 -15.54
C CYS A 454 -21.31 9.03 -16.09
N VAL A 455 -22.23 9.38 -15.19
CA VAL A 455 -23.50 10.02 -15.59
C VAL A 455 -23.45 11.49 -15.23
N ASP A 456 -23.65 12.31 -16.25
CA ASP A 456 -23.65 13.76 -16.12
C ASP A 456 -24.71 14.25 -15.12
N SER A 457 -24.28 15.18 -14.26
CA SER A 457 -25.12 15.96 -13.33
C SER A 457 -25.45 15.29 -11.99
N ILE A 458 -24.73 14.23 -11.61
CA ILE A 458 -24.97 13.52 -10.34
C ILE A 458 -23.94 13.87 -9.25
N PHE A 459 -22.71 14.25 -9.59
CA PHE A 459 -21.60 14.32 -8.62
C PHE A 459 -20.86 15.65 -8.65
N PRO A 460 -21.50 16.75 -8.24
CA PRO A 460 -20.90 18.06 -8.38
C PRO A 460 -19.71 18.28 -7.42
N ASP A 461 -19.63 17.49 -6.33
CA ASP A 461 -18.56 17.38 -5.32
C ASP A 461 -17.60 16.19 -5.54
N GLY A 462 -17.74 15.47 -6.66
CA GLY A 462 -16.91 14.31 -7.02
C GLY A 462 -15.49 14.67 -7.49
N ILE A 463 -14.74 13.66 -7.93
CA ILE A 463 -13.37 13.81 -8.43
C ILE A 463 -13.41 14.39 -9.84
N ARG A 464 -12.84 15.59 -10.06
CA ARG A 464 -13.01 16.35 -11.31
C ARG A 464 -11.73 17.02 -11.77
N TRP A 465 -11.51 17.06 -13.08
CA TRP A 465 -10.43 17.82 -13.71
C TRP A 465 -11.01 19.04 -14.44
N SER A 466 -11.60 18.86 -15.62
CA SER A 466 -12.13 20.01 -16.38
C SER A 466 -13.03 19.66 -17.56
N GLN A 467 -12.99 18.40 -18.02
CA GLN A 467 -13.74 17.97 -19.19
C GLN A 467 -15.21 17.73 -18.87
N GLY A 468 -16.03 18.72 -19.28
CA GLY A 468 -17.28 18.47 -19.99
C GLY A 468 -18.45 17.82 -19.28
N GLY A 469 -18.34 17.49 -17.98
CA GLY A 469 -19.41 16.81 -17.27
C GLY A 469 -19.47 17.04 -15.77
N ASN A 470 -20.62 16.72 -15.19
CA ASN A 470 -20.86 16.74 -13.75
C ASN A 470 -20.79 15.30 -13.18
N PHE A 471 -19.84 14.53 -13.69
CA PHE A 471 -19.56 13.16 -13.32
C PHE A 471 -18.23 13.07 -12.54
N SER A 472 -17.99 11.96 -11.85
CA SER A 472 -16.80 11.75 -11.02
C SER A 472 -15.82 10.83 -11.73
N LEU A 473 -14.55 11.23 -11.82
CA LEU A 473 -13.51 10.42 -12.44
C LEU A 473 -13.26 9.13 -11.62
N PRO A 474 -13.12 7.97 -12.28
CA PRO A 474 -12.85 6.70 -11.61
C PRO A 474 -11.41 6.56 -11.11
N LYS A 475 -10.43 7.22 -11.74
CA LYS A 475 -9.03 7.15 -11.32
C LYS A 475 -8.28 8.44 -11.64
N THR A 476 -7.49 8.93 -10.68
CA THR A 476 -6.62 10.10 -10.89
C THR A 476 -5.29 9.93 -10.16
N VAL A 477 -4.21 10.45 -10.74
CA VAL A 477 -2.87 10.42 -10.15
C VAL A 477 -2.18 11.75 -10.44
N MET A 478 -1.57 12.37 -9.43
CA MET A 478 -0.63 13.48 -9.56
C MET A 478 0.75 12.99 -9.15
N GLU A 479 1.74 13.25 -9.98
CA GLU A 479 3.10 12.76 -9.80
C GLU A 479 4.12 13.78 -10.30
N VAL A 480 5.25 13.87 -9.60
CA VAL A 480 6.30 14.85 -9.86
C VAL A 480 7.60 14.18 -10.24
N LEU A 481 8.37 14.86 -11.09
CA LEU A 481 9.68 14.42 -11.53
C LEU A 481 10.65 15.61 -11.52
N PRO A 482 11.89 15.47 -11.06
CA PRO A 482 12.89 16.52 -11.25
C PRO A 482 13.09 16.85 -12.72
N ASN A 483 13.13 18.14 -13.04
CA ASN A 483 13.64 18.58 -14.32
C ASN A 483 15.10 18.16 -14.43
N SER A 484 15.53 17.65 -15.58
CA SER A 484 16.94 17.30 -15.80
C SER A 484 17.80 18.54 -15.56
N VAL A 485 18.55 18.56 -14.46
CA VAL A 485 19.53 19.60 -14.21
C VAL A 485 20.66 19.37 -15.21
N THR A 486 20.78 20.24 -16.21
CA THR A 486 22.06 20.39 -16.90
C THR A 486 23.01 21.00 -15.87
N LEU A 487 23.76 20.15 -15.17
CA LEU A 487 24.87 20.61 -14.35
C LEU A 487 25.91 21.15 -15.35
N TYR A 488 26.00 22.48 -15.46
CA TYR A 488 27.11 23.16 -16.15
C TYR A 488 28.32 23.25 -15.24
#